data_AF-A0AAU6Q593-F1
#
_entry.id   AF-A0AAU6Q593-F1
#
_cell.length_a   1.000
_cell.length_b   1.000
_cell.length_c   1.000
_cell.angle_alpha   90.00
_cell.angle_beta   90.00
_cell.angle_gamma   90.00
#
_symmetry.space_group_name_H-M   'P 1'
#
loop_
_entity.id
_entity.type
_entity.pdbx_description
1 polymer ?
#
loop_
_entity_poly.entity_id
_entity_poly.type
_entity_poly.pdbx_seq_one_letter_code
_entity_poly.pdbx_strand_id
1 'polypeptide(L)'
;MSIKDNFTSDEWLSIMTAPGRAGAAVVAASPSGLTGLVAEAQAIAAAVRASVSGTPRTPLMEAMAAELMGTPPDPKDLPKEDTRNLEEVKERSVQAVRQAVWLVSSKASPEDAAAYRQMLLKVAENTANAAKEGGFLGIGGEQVNDKERAILDDLRRAIEGDSSASTTPSVAPTTPAPDGSGNSN
;
A
#
# COMPACT_ATOMS: atom_id res chain seq x y z
N MET A 1 -1.26 -26.87 -1.13
CA MET A 1 -1.12 -25.74 -0.20
C MET A 1 -1.41 -24.48 -0.96
N SER A 2 -2.32 -23.68 -0.44
CA SER A 2 -2.62 -22.35 -0.95
C SER A 2 -1.70 -21.35 -0.24
N ILE A 3 -1.33 -20.26 -0.90
CA ILE A 3 -0.62 -19.16 -0.23
C ILE A 3 -1.41 -18.57 0.94
N LYS A 4 -2.74 -18.74 0.94
CA LYS A 4 -3.62 -18.38 2.08
C LYS A 4 -3.26 -19.13 3.36
N ASP A 5 -2.74 -20.35 3.26
CA ASP A 5 -2.39 -21.19 4.42
C ASP A 5 -1.24 -20.57 5.25
N ASN A 6 -0.53 -19.58 4.69
CA ASN A 6 0.52 -18.82 5.38
C ASN A 6 -0.04 -17.72 6.31
N PHE A 7 -1.34 -17.41 6.23
CA PHE A 7 -1.97 -16.30 6.93
C PHE A 7 -3.09 -16.79 7.85
N THR A 8 -3.28 -16.11 8.98
CA THR A 8 -4.51 -16.26 9.77
C THR A 8 -5.68 -15.59 9.05
N SER A 9 -6.92 -15.88 9.48
CA SER A 9 -8.12 -15.24 8.91
C SER A 9 -8.06 -13.70 8.99
N ASP A 10 -7.59 -13.16 10.12
CA ASP A 10 -7.50 -11.70 10.34
C ASP A 10 -6.38 -11.06 9.51
N GLU A 11 -5.27 -11.76 9.33
CA GLU A 11 -4.17 -11.33 8.46
C GLU A 11 -4.61 -11.33 7.00
N TRP A 12 -5.31 -12.38 6.56
CA TRP A 12 -5.86 -12.45 5.21
C TRP A 12 -6.88 -11.34 4.95
N LEU A 13 -7.77 -11.06 5.92
CA LEU A 13 -8.71 -9.95 5.84
C LEU A 13 -7.97 -8.60 5.73
N SER A 14 -6.90 -8.42 6.49
CA SER A 14 -6.06 -7.22 6.41
C SER A 14 -5.47 -7.04 5.00
N ILE A 15 -4.98 -8.13 4.40
CA ILE A 15 -4.44 -8.14 3.03
C ILE A 15 -5.52 -7.81 2.00
N MET A 16 -6.71 -8.38 2.13
CA MET A 16 -7.83 -8.16 1.21
C MET A 16 -8.41 -6.74 1.30
N THR A 17 -8.37 -6.12 2.47
CA THR A 17 -8.97 -4.79 2.70
C THR A 17 -8.00 -3.63 2.46
N ALA A 18 -6.68 -3.84 2.52
CA ALA A 18 -5.70 -2.78 2.34
C ALA A 18 -5.80 -1.98 1.03
N PRO A 19 -6.15 -2.56 -0.14
CA PRO A 19 -6.39 -1.76 -1.34
C PRO A 19 -7.52 -0.74 -1.14
N GLY A 20 -8.61 -1.14 -0.50
CA GLY A 20 -9.69 -0.22 -0.12
C GLY A 20 -9.22 0.86 0.85
N ARG A 21 -8.34 0.51 1.80
CA ARG A 21 -7.72 1.47 2.74
C ARG A 21 -6.84 2.49 2.03
N ALA A 22 -6.03 2.06 1.06
CA ALA A 22 -5.21 2.98 0.26
C ALA A 22 -6.08 4.02 -0.46
N GLY A 23 -7.20 3.59 -1.05
CA GLY A 23 -8.19 4.50 -1.65
C GLY A 23 -8.83 5.42 -0.61
N ALA A 24 -9.28 4.87 0.53
CA ALA A 24 -9.91 5.65 1.60
C ALA A 24 -8.99 6.73 2.18
N ALA A 25 -7.69 6.47 2.30
CA ALA A 25 -6.70 7.46 2.71
C ALA A 25 -6.65 8.66 1.75
N VAL A 26 -6.67 8.40 0.44
CA VAL A 26 -6.69 9.46 -0.60
C VAL A 26 -7.98 10.27 -0.52
N VAL A 27 -9.14 9.61 -0.46
CA VAL A 27 -10.44 10.26 -0.34
C VAL A 27 -10.53 11.11 0.94
N ALA A 28 -10.00 10.63 2.05
CA ALA A 28 -10.05 11.35 3.32
C ALA A 28 -9.13 12.59 3.33
N ALA A 29 -7.98 12.53 2.65
CA ALA A 29 -7.05 13.65 2.53
C ALA A 29 -7.60 14.78 1.65
N SER A 30 -8.35 14.42 0.62
CA SER A 30 -8.97 15.35 -0.33
C SER A 30 -10.36 14.88 -0.73
N PRO A 31 -11.40 15.11 0.10
CA PRO A 31 -12.75 14.67 -0.19
C PRO A 31 -13.27 15.38 -1.43
N SER A 32 -13.52 14.63 -2.49
CA SER A 32 -14.34 15.12 -3.58
C SER A 32 -15.78 15.29 -3.06
N GLY A 33 -16.53 16.29 -3.54
CA GLY A 33 -17.94 16.46 -3.17
C GLY A 33 -18.78 15.18 -3.41
N LEU A 34 -20.05 15.16 -3.00
CA LEU A 34 -20.90 13.95 -3.00
C LEU A 34 -20.94 13.15 -4.32
N THR A 35 -20.73 13.80 -5.48
CA THR A 35 -20.65 13.13 -6.79
C THR A 35 -19.33 12.39 -7.03
N GLY A 36 -18.23 12.83 -6.39
CA GLY A 36 -16.91 12.23 -6.51
C GLY A 36 -16.74 10.93 -5.72
N LEU A 37 -17.41 10.77 -4.57
CA LEU A 37 -17.31 9.55 -3.74
C LEU A 37 -17.69 8.27 -4.50
N VAL A 38 -18.67 8.34 -5.41
CA VAL A 38 -19.06 7.21 -6.25
C VAL A 38 -17.99 6.89 -7.29
N ALA A 39 -17.43 7.92 -7.93
CA ALA A 39 -16.35 7.78 -8.90
C ALA A 39 -15.07 7.22 -8.25
N GLU A 40 -14.75 7.68 -7.05
CA GLU A 40 -13.62 7.20 -6.24
C GLU A 40 -13.80 5.72 -5.87
N ALA A 41 -14.99 5.31 -5.40
CA ALA A 41 -15.28 3.90 -5.12
C ALA A 41 -15.16 3.01 -6.37
N GLN A 42 -15.62 3.50 -7.52
CA GLN A 42 -15.47 2.80 -8.80
C GLN A 42 -14.01 2.70 -9.24
N ALA A 43 -13.22 3.75 -9.05
CA ALA A 43 -11.79 3.76 -9.38
C ALA A 43 -11.00 2.75 -8.53
N ILE A 44 -11.29 2.67 -7.23
CA ILE A 44 -10.73 1.67 -6.32
C ILE A 44 -11.06 0.26 -6.84
N ALA A 45 -12.33 -0.02 -7.08
CA ALA A 45 -12.78 -1.33 -7.55
C ALA A 45 -12.16 -1.71 -8.90
N ALA A 46 -12.06 -0.77 -9.83
CA ALA A 46 -11.43 -0.97 -11.14
C ALA A 46 -9.92 -1.24 -11.01
N ALA A 47 -9.22 -0.49 -10.16
CA ALA A 47 -7.79 -0.67 -9.94
C ALA A 47 -7.46 -2.03 -9.30
N VAL A 48 -8.25 -2.45 -8.31
CA VAL A 48 -8.14 -3.79 -7.71
C VAL A 48 -8.40 -4.85 -8.78
N ARG A 49 -9.51 -4.76 -9.51
CA ARG A 49 -9.87 -5.71 -10.56
C ARG A 49 -8.78 -5.83 -11.62
N ALA A 50 -8.27 -4.70 -12.11
CA ALA A 50 -7.22 -4.68 -13.12
C ALA A 50 -5.92 -5.34 -12.62
N SER A 51 -5.57 -5.13 -11.34
CA SER A 51 -4.38 -5.70 -10.73
C SER A 51 -4.50 -7.22 -10.55
N VAL A 52 -5.68 -7.72 -10.18
CA VAL A 52 -5.92 -9.17 -10.00
C VAL A 52 -6.28 -9.91 -11.29
N SER A 53 -6.50 -9.18 -12.40
CA SER A 53 -6.84 -9.74 -13.72
C SER A 53 -5.67 -9.76 -14.71
N GLY A 54 -4.56 -9.07 -14.42
CA GLY A 54 -3.36 -9.10 -15.24
C GLY A 54 -2.66 -10.47 -15.20
N THR A 55 -2.12 -10.95 -16.33
CA THR A 55 -1.38 -12.21 -16.42
C THR A 55 0.06 -11.98 -16.88
N PRO A 56 1.06 -12.76 -16.40
CA PRO A 56 0.97 -13.81 -15.36
C PRO A 56 0.76 -13.23 -13.94
N ARG A 57 0.12 -14.01 -13.06
CA ARG A 57 -0.13 -13.65 -11.66
C ARG A 57 0.84 -14.35 -10.72
N THR A 58 1.24 -13.67 -9.67
CA THR A 58 1.88 -14.32 -8.53
C THR A 58 0.82 -15.12 -7.74
N PRO A 59 1.21 -16.13 -6.94
CA PRO A 59 0.25 -16.93 -6.16
C PRO A 59 -0.66 -16.08 -5.26
N LEU A 60 -0.16 -14.99 -4.67
CA LEU A 60 -0.96 -14.06 -3.86
C LEU A 60 -2.04 -13.37 -4.68
N MET A 61 -1.67 -12.82 -5.85
CA MET A 61 -2.62 -12.14 -6.74
C MET A 61 -3.70 -13.10 -7.25
N GLU A 62 -3.34 -14.35 -7.54
CA GLU A 62 -4.26 -15.42 -7.91
C GLU A 62 -5.27 -15.69 -6.78
N ALA A 63 -4.79 -15.83 -5.53
CA ALA A 63 -5.64 -16.09 -4.37
C ALA A 63 -6.58 -14.92 -4.04
N MET A 64 -6.10 -13.68 -4.17
CA MET A 64 -6.94 -12.48 -4.03
C MET A 64 -8.00 -12.39 -5.13
N ALA A 65 -7.64 -12.72 -6.39
CA ALA A 65 -8.59 -12.73 -7.50
C ALA A 65 -9.72 -13.74 -7.26
N ALA A 66 -9.37 -14.94 -6.82
CA ALA A 66 -10.34 -16.00 -6.53
C ALA A 66 -11.33 -15.56 -5.44
N GLU A 67 -10.86 -14.87 -4.39
CA GLU A 67 -11.73 -14.38 -3.32
C GLU A 67 -12.65 -13.25 -3.79
N LEU A 68 -12.14 -12.35 -4.63
CA LEU A 68 -12.91 -11.23 -5.15
C LEU A 68 -14.00 -11.66 -6.14
N MET A 69 -13.79 -12.79 -6.83
CA MET A 69 -14.82 -13.43 -7.67
C MET A 69 -15.84 -14.23 -6.85
N GLY A 70 -15.57 -14.44 -5.56
CA GLY A 70 -16.51 -15.03 -4.61
C GLY A 70 -17.61 -14.06 -4.19
N THR A 71 -18.35 -14.45 -3.16
CA THR A 71 -19.39 -13.59 -2.59
C THR A 71 -18.74 -12.42 -1.84
N PRO A 72 -19.06 -11.16 -2.19
CA PRO A 72 -18.56 -10.02 -1.43
C PRO A 72 -19.03 -10.09 0.04
N PRO A 73 -18.21 -9.65 1.01
CA PRO A 73 -18.62 -9.60 2.41
C PRO A 73 -19.86 -8.72 2.58
N ASP A 74 -20.75 -9.10 3.49
CA ASP A 74 -21.94 -8.30 3.79
C ASP A 74 -21.49 -6.93 4.34
N PRO A 75 -22.03 -5.80 3.85
CA PRO A 75 -21.68 -4.47 4.35
C PRO A 75 -21.75 -4.32 5.87
N LYS A 76 -22.57 -5.14 6.55
CA LYS A 76 -22.68 -5.16 8.02
C LYS A 76 -21.45 -5.75 8.73
N ASP A 77 -20.68 -6.59 8.05
CA ASP A 77 -19.49 -7.26 8.59
C ASP A 77 -18.23 -6.41 8.37
N LEU A 78 -18.33 -5.36 7.55
CA LEU A 78 -17.27 -4.36 7.39
C LEU A 78 -17.28 -3.39 8.59
N PRO A 79 -16.10 -3.03 9.14
CA PRO A 79 -16.00 -2.02 10.17
C PRO A 79 -16.65 -0.72 9.69
N LYS A 80 -17.62 -0.20 10.45
CA LYS A 80 -18.19 1.12 10.17
C LYS A 80 -17.14 2.19 10.47
N GLU A 81 -16.72 2.88 9.43
CA GLU A 81 -15.85 4.05 9.56
C GLU A 81 -16.67 5.21 10.13
N ASP A 82 -16.24 5.77 11.26
CA ASP A 82 -16.77 7.06 11.71
C ASP A 82 -16.17 8.15 10.83
N THR A 83 -16.90 8.52 9.78
CA THR A 83 -16.47 9.52 8.78
C THR A 83 -16.45 10.95 9.32
N ARG A 84 -16.79 11.17 10.61
CA ARG A 84 -16.74 12.49 11.24
C ARG A 84 -15.31 13.02 11.42
N ASN A 85 -14.32 12.14 11.45
CA ASN A 85 -12.91 12.51 11.59
C ASN A 85 -12.07 11.96 10.42
N LEU A 86 -12.01 12.74 9.34
CA LEU A 86 -11.28 12.36 8.13
C LEU A 86 -9.76 12.19 8.37
N GLU A 87 -9.19 12.95 9.31
CA GLU A 87 -7.77 12.82 9.65
C GLU A 87 -7.48 11.45 10.29
N GLU A 88 -8.37 11.00 11.18
CA GLU A 88 -8.26 9.67 11.79
C GLU A 88 -8.52 8.54 10.78
N VAL A 89 -9.45 8.72 9.85
CA VAL A 89 -9.66 7.78 8.74
C VAL A 89 -8.39 7.65 7.90
N LYS A 90 -7.75 8.79 7.57
CA LYS A 90 -6.50 8.84 6.81
C LYS A 90 -5.39 8.09 7.55
N GLU A 91 -5.14 8.42 8.82
CA GLU A 91 -4.09 7.78 9.62
C GLU A 91 -4.29 6.27 9.76
N ARG A 92 -5.51 5.84 10.14
CA ARG A 92 -5.84 4.42 10.28
C ARG A 92 -5.69 3.66 8.96
N SER A 93 -6.05 4.30 7.85
CA SER A 93 -5.92 3.71 6.53
C SER A 93 -4.46 3.53 6.12
N VAL A 94 -3.60 4.53 6.34
CA VAL A 94 -2.15 4.41 6.09
C VAL A 94 -1.53 3.33 6.96
N GLN A 95 -1.92 3.22 8.23
CA GLN A 95 -1.43 2.17 9.14
C GLN A 95 -1.87 0.77 8.68
N ALA A 96 -3.12 0.62 8.25
CA ALA A 96 -3.62 -0.66 7.73
C ALA A 96 -2.86 -1.09 6.47
N VAL A 97 -2.57 -0.15 5.57
CA VAL A 97 -1.73 -0.40 4.37
C VAL A 97 -0.34 -0.86 4.77
N ARG A 98 0.31 -0.17 5.71
CA ARG A 98 1.64 -0.53 6.22
C ARG A 98 1.65 -1.94 6.83
N GLN A 99 0.65 -2.26 7.65
CA GLN A 99 0.53 -3.56 8.30
C GLN A 99 0.38 -4.69 7.25
N ALA A 100 -0.47 -4.49 6.24
CA ALA A 100 -0.69 -5.49 5.20
C ALA A 100 0.57 -5.72 4.36
N VAL A 101 1.30 -4.66 4.01
CA VAL A 101 2.59 -4.76 3.31
C VAL A 101 3.62 -5.52 4.14
N TRP A 102 3.70 -5.24 5.45
CA TRP A 102 4.58 -5.98 6.35
C TRP A 102 4.21 -7.47 6.42
N LEU A 103 2.93 -7.80 6.53
CA LEU A 103 2.43 -9.18 6.55
C LEU A 103 2.81 -9.95 5.29
N VAL A 104 2.53 -9.37 4.11
CA VAL A 104 2.87 -10.00 2.82
C VAL A 104 4.38 -10.16 2.69
N SER A 105 5.16 -9.13 3.02
CA SER A 105 6.62 -9.18 2.92
C SER A 105 7.26 -10.19 3.88
N SER A 106 6.60 -10.49 5.00
CA SER A 106 7.11 -11.42 6.01
C SER A 106 6.74 -12.88 5.76
N LYS A 107 5.66 -13.14 4.98
CA LYS A 107 5.06 -14.49 4.86
C LYS A 107 4.84 -14.96 3.42
N ALA A 108 5.06 -14.11 2.42
CA ALA A 108 4.97 -14.45 1.00
C ALA A 108 6.32 -14.28 0.29
N SER A 109 6.37 -14.63 -0.99
CA SER A 109 7.60 -14.47 -1.78
C SER A 109 7.93 -12.98 -2.04
N PRO A 110 9.19 -12.63 -2.34
CA PRO A 110 9.55 -11.28 -2.76
C PRO A 110 8.77 -10.79 -3.99
N GLU A 111 8.43 -11.71 -4.90
CA GLU A 111 7.62 -11.43 -6.08
C GLU A 111 6.17 -11.08 -5.70
N ASP A 112 5.56 -11.86 -4.79
CA ASP A 112 4.22 -11.56 -4.26
C ASP A 112 4.18 -10.19 -3.56
N ALA A 113 5.20 -9.91 -2.74
CA ALA A 113 5.32 -8.64 -2.05
C ALA A 113 5.47 -7.46 -3.02
N ALA A 114 6.28 -7.61 -4.07
CA ALA A 114 6.44 -6.58 -5.10
C ALA A 114 5.14 -6.34 -5.88
N ALA A 115 4.45 -7.41 -6.31
CA ALA A 115 3.16 -7.30 -7.00
C ALA A 115 2.09 -6.65 -6.12
N TYR A 116 2.05 -7.01 -4.83
CA TYR A 116 1.11 -6.43 -3.86
C TYR A 116 1.35 -4.94 -3.64
N ARG A 117 2.61 -4.52 -3.44
CA ARG A 117 2.98 -3.10 -3.34
C ARG A 117 2.58 -2.31 -4.58
N GLN A 118 2.86 -2.85 -5.78
CA GLN A 118 2.51 -2.20 -7.03
C GLN A 118 0.99 -2.02 -7.19
N MET A 119 0.20 -3.02 -6.81
CA MET A 119 -1.26 -2.92 -6.80
C MET A 119 -1.74 -1.80 -5.87
N LEU A 120 -1.22 -1.73 -4.64
CA LEU A 120 -1.62 -0.70 -3.67
C LEU A 120 -1.32 0.71 -4.18
N LEU A 121 -0.14 0.92 -4.78
CA LEU A 121 0.23 2.19 -5.41
C LEU A 121 -0.74 2.56 -6.53
N LYS A 122 -1.05 1.61 -7.42
CA LYS A 122 -1.97 1.83 -8.53
C LYS A 122 -3.38 2.19 -8.07
N VAL A 123 -3.84 1.59 -6.98
CA VAL A 123 -5.15 1.93 -6.37
C VAL A 123 -5.14 3.36 -5.83
N ALA A 124 -4.08 3.75 -5.11
CA ALA A 124 -3.95 5.11 -4.59
C ALA A 124 -3.91 6.16 -5.73
N GLU A 125 -3.10 5.92 -6.76
CA GLU A 125 -2.95 6.82 -7.91
C GLU A 125 -4.24 6.94 -8.73
N ASN A 126 -4.92 5.83 -9.00
CA ASN A 126 -6.20 5.84 -9.71
C ASN A 126 -7.29 6.57 -8.91
N THR A 127 -7.31 6.41 -7.59
CA THR A 127 -8.25 7.12 -6.73
C THR A 127 -8.00 8.63 -6.77
N ALA A 128 -6.74 9.06 -6.68
CA ALA A 128 -6.37 10.47 -6.77
C ALA A 128 -6.72 11.07 -8.15
N ASN A 129 -6.55 10.32 -9.23
CA ASN A 129 -6.93 10.77 -10.57
C ASN A 129 -8.45 10.89 -10.73
N ALA A 130 -9.22 9.97 -10.17
CA ALA A 130 -10.69 10.04 -10.18
C ALA A 130 -11.23 11.23 -9.38
N ALA A 131 -10.60 11.57 -8.26
CA ALA A 131 -10.94 12.75 -7.46
C ALA A 131 -10.80 14.06 -8.27
N LYS A 132 -9.73 14.18 -9.08
CA LYS A 132 -9.50 15.33 -9.97
C LYS A 132 -10.58 15.50 -11.03
N GLU A 133 -11.09 14.40 -11.57
CA GLU A 133 -12.14 14.41 -12.61
C GLU A 133 -13.55 14.60 -12.01
N GLY A 134 -13.79 14.13 -10.78
CA GLY A 134 -15.08 14.20 -10.08
C GLY A 134 -15.32 15.47 -9.24
N GLY A 135 -14.28 16.24 -8.95
CA GLY A 135 -14.35 17.51 -8.22
C GLY A 135 -14.81 18.68 -9.09
N PHE A 136 -16.11 18.96 -9.10
CA PHE A 136 -16.76 20.22 -9.55
C PHE A 136 -16.02 21.06 -10.62
N LEU A 137 -15.71 20.52 -11.80
CA LEU A 137 -15.07 21.26 -12.91
C LEU A 137 -13.58 21.67 -12.71
N GLY A 138 -12.72 20.80 -12.21
CA GLY A 138 -11.26 21.05 -12.25
C GLY A 138 -10.81 22.29 -11.46
N ILE A 139 -11.64 22.78 -10.53
CA ILE A 139 -11.31 23.83 -9.57
C ILE A 139 -10.83 23.17 -8.28
N GLY A 140 -9.84 22.28 -8.40
CA GLY A 140 -9.04 21.84 -7.25
C GLY A 140 -7.93 22.86 -7.06
N GLY A 141 -8.10 23.82 -6.14
CA GLY A 141 -7.07 24.82 -5.84
C GLY A 141 -5.74 24.18 -5.41
N GLU A 142 -4.65 24.94 -5.44
CA GLU A 142 -3.28 24.50 -5.11
C GLU A 142 -3.19 23.68 -3.80
N GLN A 143 -3.99 24.04 -2.77
CA GLN A 143 -4.07 23.29 -1.50
C GLN A 143 -4.61 21.86 -1.61
N VAL A 144 -5.49 21.56 -2.56
CA VAL A 144 -6.00 20.18 -2.78
C VAL A 144 -4.89 19.32 -3.38
N ASN A 145 -4.11 19.89 -4.32
CA ASN A 145 -2.95 19.24 -4.93
C ASN A 145 -1.85 18.95 -3.90
N ASP A 146 -1.61 19.86 -2.95
CA ASP A 146 -0.61 19.65 -1.89
C ASP A 146 -1.00 18.55 -0.90
N LYS A 147 -2.27 18.51 -0.47
CA LYS A 147 -2.79 17.45 0.41
C LYS A 147 -2.82 16.08 -0.28
N GLU A 148 -3.23 16.03 -1.55
CA GLU A 148 -3.18 14.81 -2.37
C GLU A 148 -1.75 14.30 -2.52
N ARG A 149 -0.81 15.20 -2.80
CA ARG A 149 0.60 14.84 -2.93
C ARG A 149 1.17 14.30 -1.63
N ALA A 150 0.88 14.98 -0.51
CA ALA A 150 1.32 14.56 0.80
C ALA A 150 0.82 13.14 1.15
N ILE A 151 -0.47 12.83 0.91
CA ILE A 151 -0.99 11.50 1.22
C ILE A 151 -0.46 10.41 0.28
N LEU A 152 -0.23 10.72 -1.00
CA LEU A 152 0.40 9.78 -1.92
C LEU A 152 1.84 9.48 -1.49
N ASP A 153 2.57 10.47 -1.00
CA ASP A 153 3.93 10.27 -0.48
C ASP A 153 3.92 9.47 0.82
N ASP A 154 2.97 9.71 1.73
CA ASP A 154 2.78 8.91 2.94
C ASP A 154 2.45 7.44 2.62
N LEU A 155 1.55 7.21 1.66
CA LEU A 155 1.23 5.87 1.16
C LEU A 155 2.43 5.21 0.50
N ARG A 156 3.19 5.92 -0.34
CA ARG A 156 4.43 5.40 -0.93
C ARG A 156 5.42 4.96 0.14
N ARG A 157 5.66 5.80 1.16
CA ARG A 157 6.52 5.44 2.30
C ARG A 157 6.00 4.22 3.06
N ALA A 158 4.68 4.15 3.29
CA ALA A 158 4.07 3.00 3.95
C ALA A 158 4.17 1.72 3.12
N ILE A 159 4.13 1.82 1.79
CA ILE A 159 4.14 0.69 0.86
C ILE A 159 5.56 0.21 0.57
N GLU A 160 6.50 1.10 0.28
CA GLU A 160 7.88 0.75 -0.04
C GLU A 160 8.69 0.42 1.23
N GLY A 161 8.16 0.79 2.40
CA GLY A 161 8.86 0.75 3.67
C GLY A 161 10.02 1.75 3.70
N ASP A 162 10.61 1.96 4.87
CA ASP A 162 11.89 2.66 4.99
C ASP A 162 13.00 1.79 4.37
N SER A 163 13.08 1.76 3.04
CA SER A 163 14.15 1.11 2.27
C SER A 163 15.53 1.78 2.49
N SER A 164 15.71 2.56 3.56
CA SER A 164 16.97 3.17 3.98
C SER A 164 17.76 2.34 5.01
N ALA A 165 17.22 1.23 5.54
CA ALA A 165 17.96 0.34 6.43
C ALA A 165 18.75 -0.75 5.66
N SER A 166 19.59 -0.33 4.73
CA SER A 166 20.65 -1.16 4.14
C SER A 166 21.92 -0.34 3.90
N THR A 167 22.28 0.54 4.85
CA THR A 167 23.67 0.95 4.99
C THR A 167 24.35 -0.11 5.84
N THR A 168 24.81 -1.18 5.20
CA THR A 168 25.87 -2.00 5.79
C THR A 168 27.03 -1.04 6.13
N PRO A 169 27.54 -1.03 7.38
CA PRO A 169 28.80 -0.37 7.63
C PRO A 169 29.83 -1.16 6.80
N SER A 170 30.35 -0.51 5.75
CA SER A 170 31.52 -1.00 5.03
C SER A 170 32.66 -1.03 6.03
N VAL A 171 32.85 -2.18 6.66
CA VAL A 171 34.04 -2.47 7.46
C VAL A 171 35.18 -2.47 6.47
N ALA A 172 35.95 -1.39 6.48
CA ALA A 172 37.18 -1.27 5.73
C ALA A 172 38.08 -2.49 6.02
N PRO A 173 38.71 -3.12 5.02
CA PRO A 173 39.70 -4.14 5.27
C PRO A 173 40.92 -3.45 5.89
N THR A 174 41.10 -3.58 7.20
CA THR A 174 42.37 -3.25 7.85
C THR A 174 43.39 -4.26 7.36
N THR A 175 44.25 -3.82 6.46
CA THR A 175 45.45 -4.52 5.99
C THR A 175 46.29 -4.96 7.20
N PRO A 176 46.78 -6.22 7.27
CA PRO A 176 47.77 -6.58 8.27
C PRO A 176 49.11 -5.90 7.92
N ALA A 177 49.70 -5.23 8.91
CA ALA A 177 51.02 -4.62 8.80
C ALA A 177 52.09 -5.69 8.49
N PRO A 178 53.12 -5.37 7.69
CA PRO A 178 54.22 -6.30 7.45
C PRO A 178 55.14 -6.37 8.67
N ASP A 179 55.63 -7.57 8.91
CA ASP A 179 56.67 -7.94 9.85
C ASP A 179 58.01 -7.28 9.50
N GLY A 180 58.27 -6.13 10.11
CA GLY A 180 59.57 -5.45 10.04
C GLY A 180 60.47 -5.79 11.22
N SER A 181 61.30 -6.81 11.07
CA SER A 181 62.47 -7.09 11.89
C SER A 181 63.42 -5.86 11.97
N GLY A 182 63.92 -5.51 13.16
CA GLY A 182 64.82 -4.36 13.34
C GLY A 182 65.34 -4.14 14.76
N ASN A 183 66.42 -4.87 15.07
CA ASN A 183 67.47 -4.77 16.10
C ASN A 183 67.61 -3.51 17.03
N SER A 184 68.26 -3.79 18.18
CA SER A 184 69.12 -2.93 19.03
C SER A 184 68.49 -2.13 20.18
N ASN A 185 68.61 -2.62 21.42
CA ASN A 185 69.74 -2.32 22.32
C ASN A 185 69.72 -3.24 23.56
#